data_AF-A0A9W8Z1L2-F1
#
_entry.id   AF-A0A9W8Z1L2-F1
#
_cell.length_a   1.000
_cell.length_b   1.000
_cell.length_c   1.000
_cell.angle_alpha   90.00
_cell.angle_beta   90.00
_cell.angle_gamma   90.00
#
_symmetry.space_group_name_H-M   'P 1'
#
loop_
_entity.id
_entity.type
_entity.pdbx_description
1 polymer ?
#
loop_
_entity_poly.entity_id
_entity_poly.type
_entity_poly.pdbx_seq_one_letter_code
_entity_poly.pdbx_strand_id
1 'polypeptide(L)'
;MEAKWKNMIEVLIPPDKVPLLNRSIEQGFVTASLPSDGYIAGVEVFHHLHCLNVLRQYIWRDSYPEGLVPSLLKFNSPAVALEHTDHCIETLRQALMCSADVTPYLLYETEPAPGSDVPAREDFQAFHKCRKFDVLLDWVKENGVVVPPWLESKTPA
;
A
#
# COMPACT_ATOMS: atom_id res chain seq x y z
N MET A 1 -2.77 14.55 -3.19
CA MET A 1 -1.71 13.51 -3.13
C MET A 1 -2.16 12.19 -3.76
N GLU A 2 -3.36 11.68 -3.45
CA GLU A 2 -3.85 10.36 -3.90
C GLU A 2 -4.04 10.17 -5.42
N ALA A 3 -4.26 11.24 -6.18
CA ALA A 3 -4.61 11.13 -7.60
C ALA A 3 -3.52 10.48 -8.48
N LYS A 4 -2.26 10.42 -8.01
CA LYS A 4 -1.13 9.93 -8.82
C LYS A 4 -1.02 8.40 -8.92
N TRP A 5 -1.69 7.65 -8.02
CA TRP A 5 -1.62 6.18 -7.93
C TRP A 5 -2.94 5.57 -7.45
N LYS A 6 -4.06 6.30 -7.60
CA LYS A 6 -5.40 5.86 -7.18
C LYS A 6 -5.93 4.69 -8.02
N ASN A 7 -5.56 4.69 -9.30
CA ASN A 7 -5.72 3.52 -10.14
C ASN A 7 -4.50 2.67 -9.85
N MET A 8 -4.66 1.61 -9.05
CA MET A 8 -3.62 0.61 -8.91
C MET A 8 -3.23 0.20 -10.32
N ILE A 9 -1.95 0.38 -10.65
CA ILE A 9 -1.48 0.14 -12.00
C ILE A 9 -0.91 -1.26 -11.97
N GLU A 10 -1.72 -2.23 -12.39
CA GLU A 10 -1.26 -3.59 -12.53
C GLU A 10 -0.29 -3.71 -13.69
N VAL A 11 0.64 -4.64 -13.56
CA VAL A 11 1.63 -5.01 -14.58
C VAL A 11 1.42 -6.48 -14.95
N LEU A 12 1.99 -6.89 -16.08
CA LEU A 12 2.01 -8.30 -16.46
C LEU A 12 3.33 -8.95 -16.10
N ILE A 13 3.24 -10.13 -15.49
CA ILE A 13 4.38 -11.01 -15.25
C ILE A 13 4.37 -12.12 -16.30
N PRO A 14 5.42 -12.23 -17.13
CA PRO A 14 5.56 -13.33 -18.08
C PRO A 14 5.64 -14.69 -17.37
N PRO A 15 5.05 -15.77 -17.92
CA PRO A 15 5.03 -17.08 -17.26
C PRO A 15 6.42 -17.63 -16.92
N ASP A 16 7.43 -17.37 -17.77
CA ASP A 16 8.82 -17.80 -17.55
C ASP A 16 9.51 -17.05 -16.40
N LYS A 17 8.94 -15.92 -15.95
CA LYS A 17 9.47 -15.10 -14.85
C LYS A 17 8.84 -15.43 -13.50
N VAL A 18 7.69 -16.11 -13.47
CA VAL A 18 6.99 -16.51 -12.22
C VAL A 18 7.90 -17.30 -11.26
N PRO A 19 8.74 -18.25 -11.72
CA PRO A 19 9.64 -18.97 -10.82
C PRO A 19 10.66 -18.08 -10.09
N LEU A 20 11.01 -16.91 -10.62
CA LEU A 20 11.92 -15.97 -9.97
C LEU A 20 11.34 -15.39 -8.68
N LEU A 21 10.02 -15.44 -8.53
CA LEU A 21 9.28 -14.99 -7.34
C LEU A 21 9.08 -16.12 -6.33
N ASN A 22 9.74 -17.28 -6.52
CA ASN A 22 9.51 -18.50 -5.75
C ASN A 22 8.03 -18.94 -5.79
N ARG A 23 7.42 -18.86 -6.98
CA ARG A 23 6.03 -19.23 -7.26
C ARG A 23 5.96 -20.19 -8.44
N SER A 24 4.87 -20.95 -8.55
CA SER A 24 4.58 -21.87 -9.66
C SER A 24 3.41 -21.36 -10.48
N ILE A 25 3.50 -21.52 -11.81
CA ILE A 25 2.42 -21.18 -12.75
C ILE A 25 1.13 -22.01 -12.52
N GLU A 26 1.22 -23.12 -11.80
CA GLU A 26 0.10 -24.00 -11.46
C GLU A 26 -0.76 -23.47 -10.30
N GLN A 27 -0.36 -22.39 -9.64
CA GLN A 27 -1.06 -21.82 -8.48
C GLN A 27 -2.36 -21.06 -8.83
N GLY A 28 -2.72 -20.97 -10.11
CA GLY A 28 -4.00 -20.39 -10.55
C GLY A 28 -4.05 -18.86 -10.54
N PHE A 29 -2.97 -18.19 -10.92
CA PHE A 29 -2.93 -16.74 -11.05
C PHE A 29 -3.86 -16.22 -12.16
N VAL A 30 -4.37 -15.00 -12.00
CA VAL A 30 -5.24 -14.36 -13.00
C VAL A 30 -4.43 -14.10 -14.27
N THR A 31 -4.85 -14.71 -15.38
CA THR A 31 -4.24 -14.50 -16.69
C THR A 31 -4.83 -13.28 -17.38
N ALA A 32 -4.01 -12.60 -18.18
CA ALA A 32 -4.44 -11.58 -19.12
C ALA A 32 -3.61 -11.67 -20.39
N SER A 33 -4.24 -11.30 -21.51
CA SER A 33 -3.66 -11.33 -22.86
C SER A 33 -3.69 -9.92 -23.46
N LEU A 34 -2.98 -8.97 -22.85
CA LEU A 34 -2.96 -7.55 -23.25
C LEU A 34 -1.59 -6.92 -22.90
N PRO A 35 -0.61 -6.68 -23.80
CA PRO A 35 -0.45 -7.04 -25.22
C PRO A 35 0.28 -8.39 -25.46
N SER A 36 0.61 -9.12 -24.40
CA SER A 36 1.22 -10.45 -24.42
C SER A 36 0.59 -11.30 -23.31
N ASP A 37 0.68 -12.64 -23.42
CA ASP A 37 0.18 -13.52 -22.37
C ASP A 37 1.01 -13.39 -21.09
N GLY A 38 0.33 -13.23 -19.96
CA GLY A 38 0.97 -13.15 -18.66
C GLY A 38 -0.02 -13.17 -17.52
N TYR A 39 0.50 -12.92 -16.32
CA TYR A 39 -0.29 -12.87 -15.09
C TYR A 39 -0.39 -11.44 -14.57
N ILE A 40 -1.61 -11.02 -14.21
CA ILE A 40 -1.85 -9.71 -13.63
C ILE A 40 -1.21 -9.66 -12.24
N ALA A 41 -0.39 -8.65 -11.99
CA ALA A 41 0.23 -8.42 -10.69
C ALA A 41 0.25 -6.93 -10.33
N GLY A 42 0.10 -6.61 -9.05
CA GLY A 42 0.35 -5.27 -8.54
C GLY A 42 1.78 -5.13 -8.03
N VAL A 43 2.36 -3.92 -8.11
CA VAL A 43 3.57 -3.61 -7.36
C VAL A 43 3.19 -3.26 -5.92
N GLU A 44 3.71 -4.03 -4.98
CA GLU A 44 3.24 -4.08 -3.58
C GLU A 44 3.21 -2.73 -2.86
N VAL A 45 4.14 -1.81 -3.16
CA VAL A 45 4.19 -0.47 -2.55
C VAL A 45 2.91 0.33 -2.78
N PHE A 46 2.21 0.16 -3.91
CA PHE A 46 0.95 0.86 -4.16
C PHE A 46 -0.18 0.31 -3.29
N HIS A 47 -0.17 -0.99 -3.01
CA HIS A 47 -1.09 -1.60 -2.05
C HIS A 47 -0.78 -1.12 -0.62
N HIS A 48 0.50 -1.01 -0.24
CA HIS A 48 0.89 -0.42 1.06
C HIS A 48 0.39 1.02 1.21
N LEU A 49 0.54 1.85 0.18
CA LEU A 49 0.03 3.24 0.19
C LEU A 49 -1.50 3.30 0.25
N HIS A 50 -2.19 2.38 -0.41
CA HIS A 50 -3.64 2.22 -0.30
C HIS A 50 -4.04 1.85 1.14
N CYS A 51 -3.43 0.82 1.72
CA CYS A 51 -3.66 0.40 3.11
C CYS A 51 -3.45 1.54 4.09
N LEU A 52 -2.34 2.28 3.97
CA LEU A 52 -2.06 3.44 4.82
C LEU A 52 -3.15 4.52 4.70
N ASN A 53 -3.67 4.75 3.50
CA ASN A 53 -4.76 5.70 3.29
C ASN A 53 -6.08 5.22 3.90
N VAL A 54 -6.39 3.92 3.77
CA VAL A 54 -7.56 3.30 4.41
C VAL A 54 -7.49 3.45 5.92
N LEU A 55 -6.34 3.19 6.55
CA LEU A 55 -6.15 3.39 7.99
C LEU A 55 -6.40 4.85 8.39
N ARG A 56 -5.85 5.80 7.63
CA ARG A 56 -6.09 7.24 7.83
C ARG A 56 -7.57 7.56 7.76
N GLN A 57 -8.29 7.03 6.76
CA GLN A 57 -9.73 7.27 6.61
C GLN A 57 -10.56 6.58 7.69
N TYR A 58 -10.15 5.40 8.17
CA TYR A 58 -10.82 4.69 9.25
C TYR A 58 -10.75 5.45 10.58
N ILE A 59 -9.56 5.95 10.94
CA ILE A 59 -9.34 6.71 12.19
C ILE A 59 -10.20 7.98 12.22
N TRP A 60 -10.30 8.66 11.08
CA TRP A 60 -11.00 9.94 10.98
C TRP A 60 -12.41 9.82 10.40
N ARG A 61 -12.95 8.60 10.25
CA ARG A 61 -14.17 8.34 9.47
C ARG A 61 -15.35 9.24 9.86
N ASP A 62 -15.51 9.53 11.15
CA ASP A 62 -16.61 10.34 11.69
C ASP A 62 -16.43 11.84 11.39
N SER A 63 -15.21 12.26 11.04
CA SER A 63 -14.85 13.63 10.63
C SER A 63 -14.76 13.80 9.11
N TYR A 64 -14.86 12.71 8.34
CA TYR A 64 -14.84 12.79 6.88
C TYR A 64 -16.21 13.15 6.34
N PRO A 65 -16.29 13.99 5.29
CA PRO A 65 -17.50 14.10 4.52
C PRO A 65 -17.96 12.72 4.05
N GLU A 66 -19.26 12.44 4.15
CA GLU A 66 -19.89 11.39 3.37
C GLU A 66 -19.53 11.55 1.88
N GLY A 67 -19.74 10.64 0.95
CA GLY A 67 -18.60 9.87 0.48
C GLY A 67 -17.38 10.62 -0.08
N LEU A 68 -16.56 11.18 0.80
CA LEU A 68 -15.10 10.99 0.73
C LEU A 68 -14.64 9.78 1.54
N VAL A 69 -15.50 9.23 2.41
CA VAL A 69 -15.26 7.91 3.03
C VAL A 69 -15.37 6.83 1.94
N PRO A 70 -14.33 5.99 1.77
CA PRO A 70 -14.34 4.93 0.76
C PRO A 70 -15.49 3.97 0.93
N SER A 71 -15.89 3.38 -0.20
CA SER A 71 -16.93 2.36 -0.26
C SER A 71 -16.67 1.19 0.69
N LEU A 72 -15.41 0.76 0.79
CA LEU A 72 -14.95 -0.32 1.66
C LEU A 72 -15.15 -0.05 3.16
N LEU A 73 -15.28 1.22 3.56
CA LEU A 73 -15.55 1.65 4.93
C LEU A 73 -17.02 2.03 5.16
N LYS A 74 -17.77 2.31 4.09
CA LYS A 74 -19.18 2.78 4.13
C LYS A 74 -20.23 1.68 3.97
N PHE A 75 -20.07 0.84 2.95
CA PHE A 75 -21.11 -0.13 2.55
C PHE A 75 -20.91 -1.52 3.15
N ASN A 76 -19.78 -1.70 3.80
CA ASN A 76 -19.43 -2.89 4.54
C ASN A 76 -19.98 -2.82 5.96
N SER A 77 -20.31 -3.97 6.55
CA SER A 77 -20.65 -4.01 7.98
C SER A 77 -19.46 -3.51 8.81
N PRO A 78 -19.68 -2.99 10.03
CA PRO A 78 -18.58 -2.60 10.92
C PRO A 78 -17.52 -3.69 11.10
N ALA A 79 -17.93 -4.96 11.07
CA ALA A 79 -17.04 -6.11 11.16
C ALA A 79 -16.11 -6.23 9.93
N VAL A 80 -16.65 -6.03 8.71
CA VAL A 80 -15.85 -6.09 7.48
C VAL A 80 -14.89 -4.89 7.38
N ALA A 81 -15.33 -3.69 7.80
CA ALA A 81 -14.44 -2.54 7.86
C ALA A 81 -13.27 -2.76 8.84
N LEU A 82 -13.54 -3.41 9.98
CA LEU A 82 -12.52 -3.77 10.96
C LEU A 82 -11.56 -4.84 10.41
N GLU A 83 -12.08 -5.92 9.81
CA GLU A 83 -11.27 -6.99 9.21
C GLU A 83 -10.33 -6.42 8.13
N HIS A 84 -10.83 -5.54 7.26
CA HIS A 84 -10.02 -4.93 6.23
C HIS A 84 -8.94 -4.00 6.82
N THR A 85 -9.26 -3.28 7.89
CA THR A 85 -8.31 -2.44 8.64
C THR A 85 -7.20 -3.30 9.28
N ASP A 86 -7.57 -4.44 9.88
CA ASP A 86 -6.61 -5.39 10.47
C ASP A 86 -5.66 -5.98 9.41
N HIS A 87 -6.21 -6.40 8.27
CA HIS A 87 -5.43 -6.84 7.12
C HIS A 87 -4.47 -5.75 6.59
N CYS A 88 -4.90 -4.48 6.55
CA CYS A 88 -4.05 -3.35 6.18
C CYS A 88 -2.87 -3.19 7.14
N ILE A 89 -3.10 -3.34 8.46
CA ILE A 89 -2.05 -3.26 9.47
C ILE A 89 -1.03 -4.39 9.28
N GLU A 90 -1.48 -5.62 9.10
CA GLU A 90 -0.59 -6.77 8.93
C GLU A 90 0.26 -6.65 7.65
N THR A 91 -0.35 -6.22 6.55
CA THR A 91 0.37 -6.00 5.29
C THR A 91 1.46 -4.92 5.45
N LEU A 92 1.14 -3.80 6.09
CA LEU A 92 2.12 -2.75 6.38
C LEU A 92 3.24 -3.23 7.33
N ARG A 93 2.90 -4.03 8.34
CA ARG A 93 3.88 -4.60 9.28
C ARG A 93 4.89 -5.50 8.54
N GLN A 94 4.41 -6.38 7.67
CA GLN A 94 5.26 -7.24 6.85
C GLN A 94 6.17 -6.42 5.92
N ALA A 95 5.62 -5.38 5.28
CA ALA A 95 6.38 -4.47 4.42
C ALA A 95 7.51 -3.75 5.17
N LEU A 96 7.23 -3.25 6.38
CA LEU A 96 8.22 -2.58 7.23
C LEU A 96 9.31 -3.54 7.68
N MET A 97 8.98 -4.79 8.00
CA MET A 97 9.97 -5.81 8.34
C MET A 97 10.81 -6.27 7.14
N CYS A 98 10.21 -6.33 5.96
CA CYS A 98 10.92 -6.70 4.73
C CYS A 98 11.91 -5.61 4.30
N SER A 99 11.51 -4.34 4.41
CA SER A 99 12.35 -3.20 4.03
C SER A 99 13.31 -2.73 5.13
N ALA A 100 13.00 -3.04 6.40
CA ALA A 100 13.78 -2.79 7.61
C ALA A 100 14.78 -1.63 7.51
N ASP A 101 14.30 -0.41 7.74
CA ASP A 101 15.17 0.76 7.83
C ASP A 101 16.03 0.69 9.11
N VAL A 102 17.34 0.60 8.93
CA VAL A 102 18.32 0.52 10.02
C VAL A 102 18.88 1.89 10.44
N THR A 103 18.36 2.97 9.87
CA THR A 103 18.75 4.34 10.22
C THR A 103 18.30 4.63 11.66
N PRO A 104 19.22 4.91 12.61
CA PRO A 104 18.82 5.22 13.97
C PRO A 104 18.12 6.58 14.03
N TYR A 105 17.05 6.66 14.81
CA TYR A 105 16.55 7.96 15.27
C TYR A 105 17.33 8.36 16.53
N LEU A 106 17.51 9.66 16.71
CA LEU A 106 18.15 10.22 17.91
C LEU A 106 17.10 10.82 18.85
N LEU A 107 17.53 11.27 20.02
CA LEU A 107 16.66 11.96 20.98
C LEU A 107 17.19 13.37 21.23
N TYR A 108 16.32 14.36 21.08
CA TYR A 108 16.55 15.70 21.58
C TYR A 108 16.20 15.76 23.06
N GLU A 109 17.01 16.46 23.84
CA GLU A 109 16.63 16.89 25.19
C GLU A 109 15.61 18.04 25.07
N THR A 110 14.49 17.93 25.78
CA THR A 110 13.39 18.92 25.77
C THR A 110 12.65 18.91 27.10
N GLU A 111 11.91 19.97 27.39
CA GLU A 111 10.89 19.92 28.44
C GLU A 111 9.84 18.83 28.12
N PRO A 112 9.32 18.13 29.14
CA PRO A 112 8.30 17.11 28.95
C PRO A 112 7.02 17.67 28.31
N ALA A 113 6.47 16.92 27.35
CA ALA A 113 5.19 17.26 26.74
C ALA A 113 4.02 17.07 27.73
N PRO A 114 2.90 17.78 27.60
CA PRO A 114 1.73 17.58 28.46
C PRO A 114 1.28 16.11 28.45
N GLY A 115 1.30 15.47 29.63
CA GLY A 115 0.94 14.06 29.80
C GLY A 115 2.09 13.06 29.62
N SER A 116 3.33 13.52 29.52
CA SER A 116 4.55 12.70 29.50
C SER A 116 5.53 13.19 30.58
N ASP A 117 6.17 12.26 31.29
CA ASP A 117 7.26 12.57 32.23
C ASP A 117 8.66 12.45 31.57
N VAL A 118 8.70 12.20 30.26
CA VAL A 118 9.95 11.98 29.52
C VAL A 118 10.45 13.31 28.94
N PRO A 119 11.62 13.83 29.38
CA PRO A 119 12.21 15.08 28.87
C PRO A 119 12.99 14.85 27.57
N ALA A 120 12.41 14.09 26.64
CA ALA A 120 13.05 13.76 25.38
C ALA A 120 12.03 13.67 24.25
N ARG A 121 12.46 13.97 23.03
CA ARG A 121 11.67 13.84 21.80
C ARG A 121 12.48 13.18 20.71
N GLU A 122 11.83 12.34 19.91
CA GLU A 122 12.43 11.64 18.79
C GLU A 122 12.84 12.58 17.66
N ASP A 123 14.04 12.35 17.13
CA ASP A 123 14.60 12.99 15.95
C ASP A 123 14.61 12.02 14.77
N PHE A 124 13.71 12.26 13.82
CA PHE A 124 13.59 11.49 12.57
C PHE A 124 14.23 12.21 11.38
N GLN A 125 15.19 13.13 11.62
CA GLN A 125 15.84 13.92 10.56
C GLN A 125 17.11 13.29 9.98
N ALA A 126 17.52 12.12 10.48
CA ALA A 126 18.65 11.38 9.93
C ALA A 126 18.44 11.07 8.43
N PHE A 127 19.54 10.94 7.68
CA PHE A 127 19.43 10.60 6.27
C PHE A 127 19.05 9.14 6.08
N HIS A 128 17.97 8.91 5.34
CA HIS A 128 17.48 7.58 4.99
C HIS A 128 17.89 7.18 3.57
N LYS A 129 18.08 5.89 3.33
CA LYS A 129 18.33 5.35 1.98
C LYS A 129 17.04 4.81 1.36
N CYS A 130 16.44 5.61 0.49
CA CYS A 130 15.19 5.24 -0.17
C CYS A 130 15.39 4.62 -1.56
N ARG A 131 14.43 3.80 -1.99
CA ARG A 131 14.24 3.52 -3.42
C ARG A 131 13.78 4.79 -4.14
N LYS A 132 14.15 4.96 -5.40
CA LYS A 132 13.69 6.10 -6.22
C LYS A 132 12.22 5.89 -6.59
N PHE A 133 11.31 6.39 -5.75
CA PHE A 133 9.87 6.17 -5.90
C PHE A 133 9.32 6.73 -7.22
N ASP A 134 9.71 7.93 -7.62
CA ASP A 134 9.21 8.54 -8.86
C ASP A 134 9.59 7.72 -10.10
N VAL A 135 10.82 7.18 -10.13
CA VAL A 135 11.26 6.30 -11.22
C VAL A 135 10.44 5.02 -11.28
N LEU A 136 10.11 4.43 -10.12
CA LEU A 136 9.23 3.28 -10.05
C LEU A 136 7.81 3.62 -10.54
N LEU A 137 7.27 4.76 -10.09
CA LEU A 137 5.95 5.21 -10.46
C LEU A 137 5.84 5.46 -11.96
N ASP A 138 6.85 6.08 -12.56
CA ASP A 138 6.90 6.33 -13.99
C ASP A 138 7.00 5.03 -14.78
N TRP A 139 7.89 4.11 -14.36
CA TRP A 139 7.98 2.79 -14.98
C TRP A 139 6.65 2.03 -14.94
N VAL A 140 5.96 2.05 -13.80
CA VAL A 140 4.67 1.36 -13.66
C VAL A 140 3.61 2.01 -14.54
N LYS A 141 3.55 3.34 -14.65
CA LYS A 141 2.62 4.01 -15.58
C LYS A 141 2.88 3.66 -17.04
N GLU A 142 4.14 3.53 -17.43
CA GLU A 142 4.54 3.19 -18.80
C GLU A 142 4.27 1.72 -19.15
N ASN A 143 4.32 0.83 -18.16
CA ASN A 143 4.20 -0.63 -18.35
C ASN A 143 2.88 -1.20 -17.80
N GLY A 144 2.01 -0.33 -17.31
CA GLY A 144 0.72 -0.68 -16.73
C GLY A 144 -0.21 -1.29 -17.77
N VAL A 145 -1.01 -2.28 -17.35
CA VAL A 145 -2.01 -2.92 -18.21
C VAL A 145 -3.42 -2.55 -17.80
N VAL A 146 -4.31 -2.50 -18.79
CA VAL A 146 -5.74 -2.38 -18.53
C VAL A 146 -6.23 -3.70 -17.98
N VAL A 147 -6.63 -3.70 -16.72
CA VAL A 147 -7.22 -4.88 -16.09
C VAL A 147 -8.66 -5.08 -16.55
N PRO A 148 -9.17 -6.32 -16.53
CA PRO A 148 -10.58 -6.57 -16.83
C PRO A 148 -11.50 -5.78 -15.89
N PRO A 149 -12.65 -5.26 -16.35
CA PRO A 149 -13.55 -4.44 -15.51
C PRO A 149 -14.03 -5.12 -14.23
N TRP A 150 -14.13 -6.45 -14.23
CA TRP A 150 -14.51 -7.21 -13.04
C TRP A 150 -13.40 -7.25 -11.99
N LEU A 151 -12.14 -7.05 -12.38
CA LEU A 151 -11.00 -6.93 -11.46
C LEU A 151 -10.92 -5.51 -10.87
N GLU A 152 -11.24 -4.48 -11.67
CA GLU A 152 -11.43 -3.10 -11.19
C GLU A 152 -12.56 -3.02 -10.16
N SER A 153 -13.65 -3.78 -10.35
CA SER A 153 -14.79 -3.80 -9.43
C SER A 153 -14.50 -4.43 -8.06
N LYS A 154 -13.39 -5.17 -7.92
CA LYS A 154 -12.95 -5.81 -6.67
C LYS A 154 -11.85 -5.03 -5.96
N THR A 155 -11.27 -4.01 -6.59
CA THR A 155 -10.35 -3.07 -5.97
C THR A 155 -11.18 -1.85 -5.55
N PRO A 156 -11.62 -1.77 -4.28
CA PRO A 156 -12.51 -0.69 -3.88
C PRO A 156 -11.80 0.66 -4.01
N ALA A 157 -12.42 1.57 -4.77
CA ALA A 157 -12.05 2.98 -4.85
C ALA A 157 -12.16 3.71 -3.50
#